data_AF-A0A972UGR7-F1
#
_entry.id   AF-A0A972UGR7-F1
#
_cell.length_a   1.000
_cell.length_b   1.000
_cell.length_c   1.000
_cell.angle_alpha   90.00
_cell.angle_beta   90.00
_cell.angle_gamma   90.00
#
_symmetry.space_group_name_H-M   'P 1'
#
loop_
_entity.id
_entity.type
_entity.pdbx_description
1 polymer ?
#
loop_
_entity_poly.entity_id
_entity_poly.type
_entity_poly.pdbx_seq_one_letter_code
_entity_poly.pdbx_strand_id
1 'polypeptide(L)'
;MTPPFGGDRNPRGAGAGGAGGPGGTKRPSFFRRRKSCPFAGPNAPKIDYKDVRLLSRYTSERGKIVPSRITAVSAKKQRELAKAIKKARFLGLMPYLIK
;
A
#
# COMPACT_ATOMS: atom_id res chain seq x y z
N MET A 1 -54.19 30.87 20.43
CA MET A 1 -53.94 29.55 19.80
C MET A 1 -52.63 29.62 19.02
N THR A 2 -51.61 28.91 19.48
CA THR A 2 -50.32 28.70 18.81
C THR A 2 -50.47 27.80 17.56
N PRO A 3 -49.66 28.01 16.51
CA PRO A 3 -49.83 27.39 15.18
C PRO A 3 -49.40 25.91 15.12
N PRO A 4 -49.95 25.09 14.20
CA PRO A 4 -49.42 23.77 13.90
C PRO A 4 -48.20 23.85 12.98
N PHE A 5 -47.14 23.16 13.41
CA PHE A 5 -45.83 23.05 12.77
C PHE A 5 -45.87 22.27 11.45
N GLY A 6 -45.10 22.76 10.47
CA GLY A 6 -44.13 21.91 9.77
C GLY A 6 -44.42 21.59 8.30
N GLY A 7 -43.61 22.18 7.42
CA GLY A 7 -43.29 21.56 6.14
C GLY A 7 -43.24 22.50 4.95
N ASP A 8 -42.50 23.62 5.05
CA ASP A 8 -42.17 24.44 3.89
C ASP A 8 -41.33 23.65 2.88
N ARG A 9 -42.04 23.09 1.89
CA ARG A 9 -41.50 22.78 0.58
C ARG A 9 -41.19 24.10 -0.11
N ASN A 10 -39.91 24.39 -0.36
CA ASN A 10 -39.57 25.25 -1.49
C ASN A 10 -38.29 24.76 -2.19
N PRO A 11 -38.37 24.41 -3.49
CA PRO A 11 -37.22 24.09 -4.32
C PRO A 11 -36.62 25.36 -4.98
N ARG A 12 -35.45 25.15 -5.60
CA ARG A 12 -34.77 26.02 -6.60
C ARG A 12 -33.86 27.11 -6.03
N GLY A 13 -32.62 27.10 -6.51
CA GLY A 13 -31.79 28.30 -6.56
C GLY A 13 -30.30 27.99 -6.57
N ALA A 14 -29.72 27.90 -7.77
CA ALA A 14 -28.27 27.81 -7.99
C ALA A 14 -27.55 29.11 -7.58
N GLY A 15 -26.27 29.00 -7.22
CA GLY A 15 -25.33 30.13 -7.05
C GLY A 15 -24.15 29.70 -6.17
N ALA A 16 -23.00 29.32 -6.70
CA ALA A 16 -21.92 30.18 -7.21
C ALA A 16 -21.11 30.90 -6.12
N GLY A 17 -19.86 30.45 -5.94
CA GLY A 17 -18.69 31.30 -5.67
C GLY A 17 -18.42 31.75 -4.23
N GLY A 18 -17.14 31.72 -3.82
CA GLY A 18 -16.67 32.52 -2.70
C GLY A 18 -15.36 32.06 -2.07
N ALA A 19 -14.26 32.72 -2.42
CA ALA A 19 -12.91 32.52 -1.92
C ALA A 19 -12.75 32.74 -0.40
N GLY A 20 -11.73 32.10 0.19
CA GLY A 20 -11.27 32.41 1.55
C GLY A 20 -9.87 31.90 1.88
N GLY A 21 -8.87 32.79 1.82
CA GLY A 21 -7.81 32.93 2.84
C GLY A 21 -6.56 32.02 2.81
N PRO A 22 -5.34 32.58 2.86
CA PRO A 22 -4.09 31.82 2.98
C PRO A 22 -3.74 31.58 4.45
N GLY A 23 -3.81 30.34 4.92
CA GLY A 23 -3.49 30.07 6.34
C GLY A 23 -3.88 28.68 6.80
N GLY A 24 -3.19 27.67 6.31
CA GLY A 24 -3.37 26.29 6.78
C GLY A 24 -2.13 25.49 6.42
N THR A 25 -1.26 25.31 7.41
CA THR A 25 -0.05 24.49 7.41
C THR A 25 -0.15 23.35 6.40
N LYS A 26 0.52 23.51 5.24
CA LYS A 26 0.76 22.39 4.32
C LYS A 26 1.45 21.33 5.15
N ARG A 27 0.69 20.34 5.65
CA ARG A 27 1.24 19.19 6.36
C ARG A 27 2.38 18.73 5.47
N PRO A 28 3.64 18.79 5.91
CA PRO A 28 4.73 18.42 5.02
C PRO A 28 4.40 17.02 4.56
N SER A 29 4.12 16.92 3.25
CA SER A 29 3.99 15.66 2.54
C SER A 29 5.21 14.89 2.98
N PHE A 30 5.00 14.00 3.97
CA PHE A 30 6.08 13.34 4.69
C PHE A 30 6.92 12.77 3.60
N PHE A 31 8.09 13.39 3.40
CA PHE A 31 8.95 13.16 2.27
C PHE A 31 9.24 11.68 2.34
N ARG A 32 8.46 10.89 1.60
CA ARG A 32 8.49 9.44 1.71
C ARG A 32 9.66 9.10 0.87
N ARG A 33 10.84 9.27 1.48
CA ARG A 33 12.17 9.04 0.94
C ARG A 33 12.00 7.78 0.09
N ARG A 34 12.05 7.93 -1.23
CA ARG A 34 11.86 6.80 -2.15
C ARG A 34 13.04 5.88 -1.87
N LYS A 35 12.85 4.92 -0.97
CA LYS A 35 13.85 3.93 -0.64
C LYS A 35 14.17 3.21 -1.95
N SER A 36 15.43 3.23 -2.33
CA SER A 36 15.92 2.60 -3.55
C SER A 36 15.57 1.12 -3.51
N CYS A 37 14.96 0.62 -4.58
CA CYS A 37 14.60 -0.79 -4.66
C CYS A 37 15.88 -1.65 -4.60
N PRO A 38 15.99 -2.61 -3.67
CA PRO A 38 17.18 -3.46 -3.56
C PRO A 38 17.41 -4.36 -4.78
N PHE A 39 16.39 -4.48 -5.65
CA PHE A 39 16.43 -5.23 -6.91
C PHE A 39 16.62 -4.35 -8.16
N ALA A 40 16.84 -3.04 -8.01
CA ALA A 40 17.07 -2.13 -9.13
C ALA A 40 18.56 -1.81 -9.37
N GLY A 41 19.46 -2.34 -8.54
CA GLY A 41 20.90 -2.16 -8.70
C GLY A 41 21.54 -3.15 -9.69
N PRO A 42 22.79 -2.88 -10.15
CA PRO A 42 23.53 -3.71 -11.10
C PRO A 42 23.85 -5.13 -10.57
N ASN A 43 23.78 -5.36 -9.26
CA ASN A 43 23.94 -6.68 -8.62
C ASN A 43 22.60 -7.29 -8.17
N ALA A 44 21.50 -6.99 -8.88
CA ALA A 44 20.18 -7.49 -8.48
C ALA A 44 20.13 -9.03 -8.58
N PRO A 45 19.95 -9.75 -7.45
CA PRO A 45 19.77 -11.19 -7.49
C PRO A 45 18.48 -11.51 -8.24
N LYS A 46 18.55 -12.50 -9.12
CA LYS A 46 17.38 -12.98 -9.86
C LYS A 46 16.40 -13.58 -8.86
N ILE A 47 15.12 -13.24 -9.01
CA ILE A 47 14.08 -13.67 -8.08
C ILE A 47 13.58 -15.04 -8.55
N ASP A 48 14.17 -16.09 -8.01
CA ASP A 48 13.80 -17.47 -8.29
C ASP A 48 13.17 -18.15 -7.06
N TYR A 49 12.32 -19.15 -7.30
CA TYR A 49 11.61 -19.88 -6.23
C TYR A 49 12.51 -20.87 -5.47
N LYS A 50 13.69 -21.19 -6.02
CA LYS A 50 14.67 -22.11 -5.44
C LYS A 50 15.49 -21.45 -4.33
N ASP A 51 15.63 -20.13 -4.38
CA ASP A 51 16.47 -19.37 -3.45
C ASP A 51 15.72 -19.04 -2.15
N VAL A 52 15.54 -20.05 -1.31
CA VAL A 52 14.84 -19.93 -0.02
C VAL A 52 15.50 -18.87 0.87
N ARG A 53 16.83 -18.73 0.82
CA ARG A 53 17.56 -17.72 1.61
C ARG A 53 17.18 -16.28 1.22
N LEU A 54 16.95 -16.03 -0.06
CA LEU A 54 16.51 -14.73 -0.54
C LEU A 54 15.04 -14.49 -0.18
N LEU A 55 14.18 -15.47 -0.47
CA LEU A 55 12.73 -15.37 -0.23
C LEU A 55 12.40 -15.25 1.26
N SER A 56 13.16 -15.93 2.13
CA SER A 56 13.00 -15.89 3.58
C SER A 56 13.15 -14.47 4.13
N ARG A 57 14.07 -13.65 3.58
CA ARG A 57 14.23 -12.23 3.97
C ARG A 57 13.01 -11.36 3.65
N TYR A 58 12.18 -11.80 2.69
CA TYR A 58 10.94 -11.10 2.29
C TYR A 58 9.68 -11.74 2.88
N THR A 59 9.84 -12.72 3.75
CA THR A 59 8.78 -13.28 4.59
C THR A 59 8.98 -12.89 6.04
N SER A 60 7.90 -12.56 6.71
CA SER A 60 7.86 -12.35 8.15
C SER A 60 7.99 -13.71 8.86
N GLU A 61 8.39 -13.69 10.12
CA GLU A 61 8.50 -14.87 11.01
C GLU A 61 7.23 -15.73 11.01
N ARG A 62 6.05 -15.12 10.86
CA ARG A 62 4.78 -15.84 10.78
C ARG A 62 4.50 -16.52 9.43
N GLY A 63 5.46 -16.50 8.50
CA GLY A 63 5.26 -16.98 7.13
C GLY A 63 4.40 -16.05 6.26
N LYS A 64 4.15 -14.79 6.66
CA LYS A 64 3.45 -13.80 5.83
C LYS A 64 4.41 -13.07 4.89
N ILE A 65 3.94 -12.70 3.69
CA ILE A 65 4.77 -11.92 2.75
C ILE A 65 4.84 -10.47 3.23
N VAL A 66 6.05 -9.92 3.35
CA VAL A 66 6.26 -8.54 3.80
C VAL A 66 5.84 -7.56 2.68
N PRO A 67 5.06 -6.51 2.98
CA PRO A 67 4.59 -5.58 1.97
C PRO A 67 5.73 -4.70 1.40
N SER A 68 5.55 -4.24 0.16
CA SER A 68 6.51 -3.39 -0.57
C SER A 68 6.85 -2.07 0.16
N ARG A 69 5.98 -1.61 1.08
CA ARG A 69 6.21 -0.45 1.94
C ARG A 69 7.44 -0.61 2.86
N ILE A 70 7.71 -1.83 3.31
CA ILE A 70 8.80 -2.13 4.24
C ILE A 70 10.05 -2.54 3.44
N THR A 71 9.87 -3.41 2.45
CA THR A 71 10.95 -4.00 1.64
C THR A 71 11.47 -3.06 0.55
N ALA A 72 10.78 -1.94 0.31
CA ALA A 72 11.10 -0.94 -0.71
C ALA A 72 11.20 -1.49 -2.15
N VAL A 73 10.64 -2.67 -2.42
CA VAL A 73 10.72 -3.32 -3.73
C VAL A 73 9.78 -2.66 -4.74
N SER A 74 10.22 -2.52 -5.99
CA SER A 74 9.40 -2.00 -7.09
C SER A 74 8.16 -2.88 -7.29
N ALA A 75 7.03 -2.28 -7.67
CA ALA A 75 5.76 -3.00 -7.83
C ALA A 75 5.87 -4.18 -8.82
N LYS A 76 6.66 -4.05 -9.90
CA LYS A 76 6.89 -5.14 -10.87
C LYS A 76 7.59 -6.32 -10.21
N LYS A 77 8.71 -6.05 -9.53
CA LYS A 77 9.51 -7.05 -8.81
C LYS A 77 8.77 -7.67 -7.63
N GLN A 78 7.91 -6.91 -6.94
CA GLN A 78 7.07 -7.44 -5.87
C GLN A 78 6.07 -8.48 -6.38
N ARG A 79 5.52 -8.31 -7.59
CA ARG A 79 4.62 -9.31 -8.22
C ARG A 79 5.39 -10.58 -8.57
N GLU A 80 6.59 -10.45 -9.13
CA GLU A 80 7.51 -11.57 -9.42
C GLU A 80 7.86 -12.33 -8.13
N LEU A 81 8.26 -11.60 -7.08
CA LEU A 81 8.57 -12.13 -5.76
C LEU A 81 7.38 -12.87 -5.15
N ALA A 82 6.18 -12.29 -5.20
CA ALA A 82 4.98 -12.96 -4.69
C ALA A 82 4.68 -14.26 -5.46
N LYS A 83 4.89 -14.29 -6.79
CA LYS A 83 4.75 -15.51 -7.60
C LYS A 83 5.79 -16.56 -7.20
N ALA A 84 7.05 -16.16 -7.03
CA ALA A 84 8.14 -17.05 -6.60
C ALA A 84 7.87 -17.65 -5.22
N ILE A 85 7.47 -16.83 -4.23
CA ILE A 85 7.12 -17.29 -2.88
C ILE A 85 5.94 -18.27 -2.93
N LYS A 86 4.88 -17.98 -3.71
CA LYS A 86 3.75 -18.90 -3.85
C LYS A 86 4.16 -20.25 -4.45
N LYS A 87 5.02 -20.24 -5.48
CA LYS A 87 5.58 -21.47 -6.06
C LYS A 87 6.42 -22.25 -5.05
N ALA A 88 7.29 -21.57 -4.31
CA ALA A 88 8.12 -22.20 -3.28
C ALA A 88 7.27 -22.87 -2.18
N ARG A 89 6.16 -22.25 -1.78
CA ARG A 89 5.22 -22.83 -0.81
C ARG A 89 4.46 -24.03 -1.35
N PHE A 90 4.07 -24.00 -2.63
CA PHE A 90 3.41 -25.15 -3.26
C PHE A 90 4.33 -26.37 -3.33
N LEU A 91 5.63 -26.14 -3.53
CA LEU A 91 6.66 -27.18 -3.55
C LEU A 91 7.14 -27.61 -2.15
N GLY A 92 6.59 -27.05 -1.07
CA GLY A 92 6.99 -27.38 0.30
C GLY A 92 8.33 -26.79 0.77
N LEU A 93 8.94 -25.89 -0.01
CA LEU A 93 10.21 -25.24 0.35
C LEU A 93 10.04 -24.15 1.42
N MET A 94 8.82 -23.64 1.61
CA MET A 94 8.51 -22.61 2.61
C MET A 94 7.14 -22.86 3.26
N PRO A 95 7.00 -22.64 4.58
CA PRO A 95 5.73 -22.81 5.28
C PRO A 95 4.76 -21.65 5.00
N TYR A 96 3.46 -21.95 5.01
CA TYR A 96 2.38 -20.94 4.90
C TYR A 96 2.14 -20.21 6.22
N LEU A 97 2.23 -20.93 7.32
CA LEU A 97 2.01 -20.47 8.69
C LEU A 97 2.97 -21.24 9.60
N ILE A 98 3.71 -20.51 10.42
CA ILE A 98 4.48 -21.08 11.53
C ILE A 98 3.61 -20.83 12.77
N LYS A 99 3.20 -21.91 13.44
CA LYS A 99 2.30 -21.89 14.59
C LYS A 99 3.05 -21.53 15.86
#